data_AF-C6HJR3-F1
#
_entry.id   AF-C6HJR3-F1
#
_cell.length_a   1.000
_cell.length_b   1.000
_cell.length_c   1.000
_cell.angle_alpha   90.00
_cell.angle_beta   90.00
_cell.angle_gamma   90.00
#
_symmetry.space_group_name_H-M   'P 1'
#
loop_
_entity.id
_entity.type
_entity.pdbx_description
1 polymer ?
#
loop_
_entity_poly.entity_id
_entity_poly.type
_entity_poly.pdbx_seq_one_letter_code
_entity_poly.pdbx_strand_id
1 'polypeptide(L)'
;MSQSPLHHLLRLSALPPPSSAEEEEEMLKTLESQIHFVKKVQGIDTTGITPLRSISDESEEAQEENKISLKTLEASLKQERYIGRSRRIQRTRSERPTNPDDEVWDGDALKPASKTMGRYFVVRSS
;
A
#
# COMPACT_ATOMS: atom_id res chain seq x y z
N MET A 1 24.51 12.67 -12.67
CA MET A 1 23.23 13.14 -12.09
C MET A 1 23.55 14.34 -11.20
N SER A 2 22.66 15.33 -11.06
CA SER A 2 22.90 16.49 -10.17
C SER A 2 22.47 16.19 -8.72
N GLN A 3 22.94 16.97 -7.75
CA GLN A 3 22.64 16.80 -6.31
C GLN A 3 21.15 17.02 -5.96
N SER A 4 20.48 17.94 -6.66
CA SER A 4 19.07 18.29 -6.38
C SER A 4 18.10 17.09 -6.48
N PRO A 5 18.16 16.23 -7.52
CA PRO A 5 17.39 14.99 -7.58
C PRO A 5 17.62 14.03 -6.41
N LEU A 6 18.85 13.88 -5.91
CA LEU A 6 19.16 12.99 -4.80
C LEU A 6 18.48 13.46 -3.51
N HIS A 7 18.65 14.74 -3.15
CA HIS A 7 18.00 15.31 -1.96
C HIS A 7 16.47 15.26 -2.07
N HIS A 8 15.93 15.43 -3.27
CA HIS A 8 14.50 15.28 -3.51
C HIS A 8 14.01 13.86 -3.22
N LEU A 9 14.74 12.84 -3.70
CA LEU A 9 14.42 11.44 -3.43
C LEU A 9 14.50 11.12 -1.94
N LEU A 10 15.55 11.56 -1.24
CA LEU A 10 15.70 11.36 0.20
C LEU A 10 14.51 11.93 0.97
N ARG A 11 14.05 13.12 0.58
CA ARG A 11 12.86 13.73 1.19
C ARG A 11 11.59 12.91 0.95
N LEU A 12 11.39 12.40 -0.26
CA LEU A 12 10.22 11.56 -0.59
C LEU A 12 10.24 10.22 0.16
N SER A 13 11.41 9.66 0.40
CA SER A 13 11.59 8.42 1.17
C SER A 13 11.68 8.63 2.68
N ALA A 14 11.49 9.86 3.17
CA ALA A 14 11.67 10.23 4.59
C ALA A 14 13.03 9.81 5.18
N LEU A 15 14.08 9.85 4.35
CA LEU A 15 15.46 9.59 4.77
C LEU A 15 16.17 10.90 5.14
N PRO A 16 17.13 10.86 6.08
CA PRO A 16 17.93 12.03 6.42
C PRO A 16 18.82 12.45 5.23
N PRO A 17 19.24 13.73 5.18
CA PRO A 17 20.25 14.17 4.20
C PRO A 17 21.60 13.48 4.46
N PRO A 18 22.48 13.39 3.46
CA PRO A 18 23.81 12.81 3.61
C PRO A 18 24.61 13.55 4.68
N SER A 19 25.37 12.80 5.48
CA SER A 19 26.15 13.32 6.61
C SER A 19 27.43 14.02 6.17
N SER A 20 27.94 13.66 4.98
CA SER A 20 29.15 14.25 4.39
C SER A 20 29.05 14.30 2.85
N ALA A 21 29.94 15.09 2.23
CA ALA A 21 30.03 15.15 0.77
C ALA A 21 30.52 13.83 0.15
N GLU A 22 31.35 13.08 0.87
CA GLU A 22 31.84 11.75 0.44
C GLU A 22 30.69 10.75 0.38
N GLU A 23 29.85 10.71 1.43
CA GLU A 23 28.65 9.87 1.46
C GLU A 23 27.69 10.23 0.32
N GLU A 24 27.51 11.53 0.05
CA GLU A 24 26.67 12.00 -1.07
C GLU A 24 27.21 11.52 -2.44
N GLU A 25 28.52 11.56 -2.66
CA GLU A 25 29.14 11.08 -3.90
C GLU A 25 28.98 9.57 -4.07
N GLU A 26 29.15 8.79 -3.00
CA GLU A 26 28.92 7.34 -3.01
C GLU A 26 27.46 6.98 -3.33
N MET A 27 26.51 7.72 -2.74
CA MET A 27 25.08 7.56 -3.02
C MET A 27 24.75 7.90 -4.48
N LEU A 28 25.32 8.97 -5.03
CA LEU A 28 25.15 9.34 -6.44
C LEU A 28 25.68 8.25 -7.37
N LYS A 29 26.90 7.75 -7.12
CA LYS A 29 27.51 6.67 -7.92
C LYS A 29 26.66 5.39 -7.89
N THR A 30 26.12 5.05 -6.73
CA THR A 30 25.22 3.90 -6.55
C THR A 30 23.93 4.09 -7.34
N LEU A 31 23.30 5.26 -7.22
CA LEU A 31 22.07 5.59 -7.93
C LEU A 31 22.25 5.57 -9.46
N GLU A 32 23.36 6.11 -9.96
CA GLU A 32 23.68 6.06 -11.39
C GLU A 32 23.83 4.63 -11.91
N SER A 33 24.49 3.77 -11.14
CA SER A 33 24.65 2.35 -11.49
C SER A 33 23.31 1.61 -11.54
N GLN A 34 22.43 1.86 -10.57
CA GLN A 34 21.08 1.30 -10.51
C GLN A 34 20.21 1.78 -11.70
N ILE A 35 20.23 3.08 -12.00
CA ILE A 35 19.49 3.64 -13.15
C ILE A 35 20.02 3.08 -14.46
N HIS A 36 21.34 2.95 -14.61
CA HIS A 36 21.93 2.36 -15.80
C HIS A 36 21.44 0.92 -16.01
N PHE A 37 21.38 0.12 -14.96
CA PHE A 37 20.82 -1.23 -15.01
C PHE A 37 19.35 -1.23 -15.45
N VAL A 38 18.50 -0.40 -14.84
CA VAL A 38 17.06 -0.31 -15.19
C VAL A 38 16.87 0.11 -16.65
N LYS A 39 17.67 1.06 -17.16
CA LYS A 39 17.61 1.49 -18.56
C LYS A 39 17.92 0.36 -19.55
N LYS A 40 18.79 -0.60 -19.17
CA LYS A 40 19.06 -1.77 -20.01
C LYS A 40 17.86 -2.71 -20.07
N VAL A 41 17.15 -2.89 -18.95
CA VAL A 41 15.91 -3.70 -18.90
C VAL A 41 14.78 -3.03 -19.71
N GLN A 42 14.67 -1.70 -19.65
CA GLN A 42 13.68 -0.93 -20.44
C GLN A 42 13.87 -1.01 -21.96
N GLY A 43 15.03 -1.49 -22.44
CA GLY A 43 15.29 -1.70 -23.87
C GLY A 43 14.65 -2.95 -24.46
N ILE A 44 14.00 -3.78 -23.66
CA ILE A 44 13.31 -5.00 -24.10
C ILE A 44 11.96 -4.61 -24.74
N ASP A 45 11.65 -5.18 -25.90
CA ASP A 45 10.35 -4.99 -26.54
C ASP A 45 9.24 -5.66 -25.71
N THR A 46 8.32 -4.85 -25.21
CA THR A 46 7.16 -5.30 -24.42
C THR A 46 5.84 -5.10 -25.17
N THR A 47 5.89 -4.87 -26.48
CA THR A 47 4.69 -4.63 -27.30
C THR A 47 3.74 -5.82 -27.24
N GLY A 48 2.51 -5.59 -26.79
CA GLY A 48 1.47 -6.62 -26.68
C GLY A 48 1.54 -7.48 -25.42
N ILE A 49 2.45 -7.20 -24.48
CA ILE A 49 2.57 -7.92 -23.21
C ILE A 49 1.78 -7.19 -22.12
N THR A 50 0.93 -7.93 -21.39
CA THR A 50 0.23 -7.40 -20.21
C THR A 50 1.16 -7.39 -18.98
N PRO A 51 1.22 -6.31 -18.19
CA PRO A 51 2.05 -6.27 -16.99
C PRO A 51 1.62 -7.33 -15.97
N LEU A 52 2.60 -8.07 -15.44
CA LEU A 52 2.39 -9.04 -14.36
C LEU A 52 1.87 -8.32 -13.11
N ARG A 53 0.73 -8.77 -12.56
CA ARG A 53 0.09 -8.15 -11.39
C ARG A 53 0.47 -8.82 -10.08
N SER A 54 0.52 -10.14 -10.10
CA SER A 54 0.88 -11.00 -8.97
C SER A 54 1.46 -12.29 -9.51
N ILE A 55 2.28 -12.97 -8.71
CA ILE A 55 2.69 -14.33 -9.03
C ILE A 55 1.52 -15.22 -8.59
N SER A 56 0.73 -15.66 -9.56
CA SER A 56 -0.50 -16.44 -9.32
C SER A 56 -0.73 -17.40 -10.48
N ASP A 57 -1.57 -18.40 -10.26
CA ASP A 57 -2.06 -19.20 -11.37
C ASP A 57 -2.99 -18.32 -12.24
N GLU A 58 -2.57 -18.07 -13.47
CA GLU A 58 -3.30 -17.24 -14.44
C GLU A 58 -4.23 -18.07 -15.33
N SER A 59 -4.41 -19.37 -15.04
CA SER A 59 -5.40 -20.22 -15.70
C SER A 59 -6.80 -19.60 -15.63
N GLU A 60 -7.63 -19.81 -16.65
CA GLU A 60 -9.00 -19.28 -16.69
C GLU A 60 -9.81 -19.76 -15.47
N GLU A 61 -9.59 -21.00 -15.04
CA GLU A 61 -10.21 -21.60 -13.85
C GLU A 61 -9.83 -20.84 -12.57
N ALA A 62 -8.54 -20.60 -12.34
CA ALA A 62 -8.07 -19.84 -11.18
C ALA A 62 -8.53 -18.36 -11.21
N GLN A 63 -8.65 -17.77 -12.39
CA GLN A 63 -9.21 -16.42 -12.54
C GLN A 63 -10.70 -16.39 -12.20
N GLU A 64 -11.48 -17.39 -12.62
CA GLU A 64 -12.89 -17.51 -12.29
C GLU A 64 -13.13 -17.69 -10.79
N GLU A 65 -12.31 -18.52 -10.12
CA GLU A 65 -12.38 -18.73 -8.68
C GLU A 65 -12.06 -17.46 -7.88
N ASN A 66 -11.03 -16.71 -8.27
CA ASN A 66 -10.62 -15.47 -7.60
C ASN A 66 -11.56 -14.29 -7.89
N LYS A 67 -12.42 -14.39 -8.90
CA LYS A 67 -13.33 -13.32 -9.29
C LYS A 67 -14.43 -13.17 -8.25
N ILE A 68 -14.53 -11.99 -7.65
CA ILE A 68 -15.65 -11.63 -6.78
C ILE A 68 -16.94 -11.65 -7.63
N SER A 69 -17.72 -12.71 -7.48
CA SER A 69 -18.96 -12.92 -8.21
C SER A 69 -20.15 -12.27 -7.52
N LEU A 70 -21.25 -12.05 -8.25
CA LEU A 70 -22.51 -11.62 -7.65
C LEU A 70 -23.04 -12.61 -6.61
N LYS A 71 -22.76 -13.92 -6.78
CA LYS A 71 -23.10 -14.94 -5.78
C LYS A 71 -22.33 -14.71 -4.49
N THR A 72 -21.04 -14.41 -4.58
CA THR A 72 -20.18 -14.08 -3.42
C THR A 72 -20.70 -12.84 -2.70
N LEU A 73 -21.20 -11.85 -3.43
CA LEU A 73 -21.74 -10.61 -2.87
C LEU A 73 -23.20 -10.70 -2.43
N GLU A 74 -23.92 -11.78 -2.74
CA GLU A 74 -25.36 -11.90 -2.57
C GLU A 74 -25.79 -11.69 -1.11
N ALA A 75 -25.05 -12.28 -0.17
CA ALA A 75 -25.31 -12.14 1.26
C ALA A 75 -25.19 -10.68 1.73
N SER A 76 -24.18 -9.96 1.26
CA SER A 76 -23.98 -8.53 1.59
C SER A 76 -25.02 -7.64 0.91
N LEU A 77 -25.38 -7.93 -0.35
CA LEU A 77 -26.40 -7.18 -1.09
C LEU A 77 -27.79 -7.37 -0.47
N LYS A 78 -28.12 -8.54 0.09
CA LYS A 78 -29.39 -8.78 0.81
C LYS A 78 -29.56 -7.93 2.07
N GLN A 79 -28.48 -7.40 2.64
CA GLN A 79 -28.51 -6.53 3.83
C GLN A 79 -28.77 -5.05 3.49
N GLU A 80 -28.84 -4.71 2.19
CA GLU A 80 -29.17 -3.39 1.71
C GLU A 80 -30.65 -3.05 1.93
N ARG A 81 -30.91 -1.82 2.38
CA ARG A 81 -32.25 -1.28 2.59
C ARG A 81 -32.39 0.01 1.81
N TYR A 82 -33.57 0.24 1.23
CA TYR A 82 -33.88 1.48 0.53
C TYR A 82 -34.62 2.44 1.45
N ILE A 83 -34.13 3.67 1.57
CA ILE A 83 -34.72 4.68 2.46
C ILE A 83 -35.24 5.88 1.68
N GLY A 84 -36.43 6.33 2.09
CA GLY A 84 -37.07 7.56 1.61
C GLY A 84 -37.63 7.46 0.19
N ARG A 85 -38.26 8.55 -0.27
CA ARG A 85 -38.91 8.62 -1.59
C ARG A 85 -37.93 8.45 -2.76
N SER A 86 -36.67 8.83 -2.56
CA SER A 86 -35.59 8.72 -3.56
C SER A 86 -34.93 7.34 -3.63
N ARG A 87 -35.37 6.36 -2.81
CA ARG A 87 -34.79 5.00 -2.74
C ARG A 87 -33.26 5.02 -2.61
N ARG A 88 -32.74 5.74 -1.62
CA ARG A 88 -31.29 5.72 -1.36
C ARG A 88 -30.91 4.39 -0.72
N ILE A 89 -29.88 3.73 -1.27
CA ILE A 89 -29.34 2.49 -0.73
C ILE A 89 -28.61 2.80 0.59
N GLN A 90 -29.01 2.11 1.66
CA GLN A 90 -28.31 2.09 2.94
C GLN A 90 -27.93 0.64 3.27
N ARG A 91 -26.64 0.38 3.48
CA ARG A 91 -26.17 -0.90 3.98
C ARG A 91 -26.35 -0.96 5.47
N THR A 92 -27.08 -1.95 5.96
CA THR A 92 -27.13 -2.23 7.40
C THR A 92 -25.73 -2.68 7.80
N ARG A 93 -25.07 -1.94 8.70
CA ARG A 93 -23.76 -2.34 9.20
C ARG A 93 -23.96 -3.69 9.91
N SER A 94 -23.26 -4.72 9.46
CA SER A 94 -23.21 -5.98 10.19
C SER A 94 -22.74 -5.70 11.63
N GLU A 95 -23.13 -6.56 12.57
CA GLU A 95 -22.53 -6.54 13.91
C GLU A 95 -21.02 -6.50 13.73
N ARG A 96 -20.35 -5.52 14.36
CA ARG A 96 -18.89 -5.52 14.36
C ARG A 96 -18.50 -6.86 14.99
N PRO A 97 -17.67 -7.69 14.32
CA PRO A 97 -17.10 -8.82 15.04
C PRO A 97 -16.45 -8.26 16.30
N THR A 98 -16.71 -8.90 17.43
CA THR A 98 -16.18 -8.48 18.74
C THR A 98 -14.67 -8.33 18.69
N ASN A 99 -14.02 -9.08 17.79
CA ASN A 99 -12.63 -8.93 17.41
C ASN A 99 -12.45 -9.35 15.94
N PRO A 100 -11.85 -8.49 15.09
CA PRO A 100 -11.51 -8.89 13.73
C PRO A 100 -10.31 -9.84 13.65
N ASP A 101 -9.53 -9.99 14.73
CA ASP A 101 -8.39 -10.92 14.87
C ASP A 101 -8.19 -11.27 16.37
N ASP A 102 -9.00 -12.19 16.89
CA ASP A 102 -9.03 -12.55 18.32
C ASP A 102 -7.69 -13.05 18.90
N GLU A 103 -6.76 -13.53 18.05
CA GLU A 103 -5.50 -14.13 18.51
C GLU A 103 -4.26 -13.22 18.40
N VAL A 104 -4.31 -12.16 17.58
CA VAL A 104 -3.13 -11.32 17.27
C VAL A 104 -3.21 -9.93 17.91
N TRP A 105 -4.42 -9.41 18.09
CA TRP A 105 -4.64 -8.05 18.56
C TRP A 105 -5.19 -8.00 19.98
N ASP A 106 -4.42 -7.44 20.92
CA ASP A 106 -4.78 -7.37 22.34
C ASP A 106 -5.70 -6.18 22.70
N GLY A 107 -6.22 -5.48 21.70
CA GLY A 107 -7.12 -4.34 21.89
C GLY A 107 -6.40 -3.02 22.21
N ASP A 108 -5.08 -3.01 22.41
CA ASP A 108 -4.32 -1.81 22.75
C ASP A 108 -3.47 -1.31 21.57
N ALA A 109 -4.02 -0.33 20.86
CA ALA A 109 -3.32 0.30 19.74
C ALA A 109 -2.04 1.06 20.14
N LEU A 110 -1.88 1.41 21.41
CA LEU A 110 -0.79 2.25 21.90
C LEU A 110 0.41 1.43 22.38
N LYS A 111 0.26 0.13 22.59
CA LYS A 111 1.32 -0.76 23.08
C LYS A 111 2.62 -0.75 22.25
N PRO A 112 2.61 -0.74 20.90
CA PRO A 112 3.84 -0.69 20.12
C PRO A 112 4.44 0.73 20.00
N ALA A 113 3.79 1.76 20.54
CA ALA A 113 4.23 3.14 20.37
C ALA A 113 5.45 3.46 21.23
N SER A 114 6.43 4.14 20.65
CA SER A 114 7.60 4.62 21.39
C SER A 114 7.29 5.76 22.38
N LYS A 115 6.26 6.58 22.07
CA LYS A 115 5.81 7.70 22.90
C LYS A 115 4.30 7.87 22.81
N THR A 116 3.67 7.97 23.98
CA THR A 116 2.23 8.19 24.11
C THR A 116 1.95 9.27 25.14
N MET A 117 0.83 9.95 25.00
CA MET A 117 0.30 10.87 26.00
C MET A 117 -1.20 10.63 26.13
N GLY A 118 -1.59 9.98 27.22
CA GLY A 118 -2.96 9.51 27.40
C GLY A 118 -3.34 8.52 26.29
N ARG A 119 -4.36 8.88 25.49
CA ARG A 119 -4.90 8.03 24.41
C ARG A 119 -4.34 8.36 23.02
N TYR A 120 -3.22 9.06 22.94
CA TYR A 120 -2.67 9.57 21.68
C TYR A 120 -1.22 9.17 21.49
N PHE A 121 -0.84 8.91 20.23
CA PHE A 121 0.56 8.85 19.80
C PHE A 121 1.14 10.27 19.81
N VAL A 122 2.38 10.41 20.29
CA VAL A 122 3.06 11.71 20.33
C VAL A 122 4.31 11.68 19.46
N VAL A 123 4.37 12.61 18.51
CA VAL A 123 5.53 12.84 17.65
C VAL A 123 6.09 14.23 17.94
N ARG A 124 7.41 14.41 17.83
CA ARG A 124 8.03 15.73 17.93
C ARG A 124 7.69 16.52 16.67
N SER A 125 7.18 17.73 16.82
CA SER A 125 7.08 18.69 15.70
C SER A 125 8.49 19.16 15.32
N SER A 126 8.81 19.11 14.03
CA SER A 126 10.01 19.67 13.41
C SER A 126 10.00 21.18 13.42
#